data_AF-A0A0E3V084-F1
#
_entry.id   AF-A0A0E3V084-F1
#
_cell.length_a   1.000
_cell.length_b   1.000
_cell.length_c   1.000
_cell.angle_alpha   90.00
_cell.angle_beta   90.00
_cell.angle_gamma   90.00
#
_symmetry.space_group_name_H-M   'P 1'
#
loop_
_entity.id
_entity.type
_entity.pdbx_description
1 polymer ?
#
loop_
_entity_poly.entity_id
_entity_poly.type
_entity_poly.pdbx_seq_one_letter_code
_entity_poly.pdbx_strand_id
1 'polypeptide(L)' 'MNSTTLRPLAILVSIAVIALTGCGSIESAAQDDCTSIGWQIGSKGYNDCFKARVYERKLDYAPPPGSKPSPSVI' A
#
# COMPACT_ATOMS: atom_id res chain seq x y z
N MET A 1 -10.49 35.31 8.14
CA MET A 1 -10.99 34.06 7.52
C MET A 1 -12.06 33.50 8.43
N ASN A 2 -13.30 33.42 7.96
CA ASN A 2 -14.46 33.17 8.83
C ASN A 2 -14.59 31.67 9.14
N SER A 3 -14.91 31.33 10.40
CA SER A 3 -15.01 29.94 10.89
C SER A 3 -15.97 29.06 10.07
N THR A 4 -16.98 29.67 9.44
CA THR A 4 -18.00 29.01 8.63
C THR A 4 -17.48 28.39 7.33
N THR A 5 -16.37 28.86 6.76
CA THR A 5 -15.76 28.28 5.55
C THR A 5 -14.68 27.24 5.85
N LEU A 6 -14.09 27.27 7.05
CA LEU A 6 -13.05 26.33 7.50
C LEU A 6 -13.60 24.93 7.80
N ARG A 7 -14.82 24.85 8.37
CA ARG A 7 -15.49 23.57 8.66
C ARG A 7 -15.75 22.70 7.42
N PRO A 8 -16.38 23.19 6.34
CA PRO A 8 -16.62 22.37 5.15
C PRO A 8 -15.33 21.98 4.44
N LEU A 9 -14.31 22.86 4.43
CA LEU A 9 -12.99 22.53 3.89
C LEU A 9 -12.30 21.40 4.66
N ALA A 10 -12.37 21.42 5.99
CA ALA A 10 -11.81 20.34 6.81
C ALA A 10 -12.49 18.99 6.53
N ILE A 11 -13.81 18.98 6.32
CA ILE A 11 -14.57 17.78 5.97
C ILE A 11 -14.14 17.25 4.60
N LEU A 12 -14.05 18.11 3.59
CA LEU A 12 -13.61 17.72 2.24
C LEU A 12 -12.19 17.16 2.22
N VAL A 13 -11.27 17.80 2.94
CA VAL A 13 -9.89 17.31 3.09
C VAL A 13 -9.86 15.95 3.77
N SER A 14 -10.67 15.74 4.81
CA SER A 14 -10.74 14.45 5.51
C SER A 14 -11.24 13.32 4.59
N ILE A 15 -12.27 13.60 3.79
CA ILE A 15 -12.81 12.64 2.81
C ILE A 15 -11.75 12.31 1.75
N ALA A 16 -11.05 13.33 1.24
CA ALA A 16 -9.98 13.14 0.26
C ALA A 16 -8.86 12.26 0.82
N VAL A 17 -8.40 12.50 2.04
CA VAL A 17 -7.36 11.68 2.68
C VAL A 17 -7.81 10.23 2.80
N ILE A 18 -9.03 9.96 3.28
CA ILE A 18 -9.56 8.59 3.40
C ILE A 18 -9.61 7.90 2.03
N ALA A 19 -10.10 8.60 1.00
CA ALA A 19 -10.19 8.05 -0.36
C ALA A 19 -8.82 7.69 -0.97
N LEU A 20 -7.73 8.35 -0.56
CA LEU A 20 -6.37 8.07 -1.03
C LEU A 20 -5.61 7.01 -0.20
N THR A 21 -6.14 6.55 0.95
CA THR A 21 -5.47 5.54 1.79
C THR A 21 -5.46 4.11 1.22
N GLY A 22 -6.06 3.90 0.03
CA GLY A 22 -6.06 2.60 -0.65
C GLY A 22 -4.73 2.19 -1.32
N CYS A 23 -3.71 3.06 -1.33
CA CYS A 23 -2.39 2.74 -1.88
C CYS A 23 -1.48 2.09 -0.82
N GLY A 24 -1.48 0.75 -0.78
CA GLY A 24 -0.49 -0.03 -0.04
C GLY A 24 0.73 -0.38 -0.88
N SER A 25 1.89 -0.57 -0.24
CA SER A 25 3.07 -1.17 -0.89
C SER A 25 3.02 -2.69 -0.80
N ILE A 26 3.76 -3.38 -1.68
CA ILE A 26 3.95 -4.84 -1.64
C ILE A 26 4.47 -5.26 -0.26
N GLU A 27 5.40 -4.48 0.28
CA GLU A 27 6.01 -4.70 1.59
C GLU A 27 5.00 -4.55 2.73
N SER A 28 4.13 -3.53 2.71
CA SER A 28 3.10 -3.40 3.74
C SER A 28 2.13 -4.57 3.75
N ALA A 29 1.71 -5.03 2.56
CA ALA A 29 0.82 -6.19 2.43
C ALA A 29 1.50 -7.50 2.86
N ALA A 30 2.80 -7.66 2.57
CA ALA A 30 3.57 -8.81 3.02
C ALA A 30 3.78 -8.81 4.54
N GLN A 31 3.98 -7.63 5.15
CA GLN A 31 4.08 -7.50 6.60
C GLN A 31 2.76 -7.87 7.27
N ASP A 32 1.63 -7.36 6.78
CA ASP A 32 0.31 -7.65 7.35
C ASP A 32 -0.02 -9.14 7.26
N ASP A 33 0.28 -9.81 6.14
CA ASP A 33 0.11 -11.26 6.04
C ASP A 33 0.90 -12.02 7.11
N CYS A 34 2.20 -11.69 7.26
CA CYS A 34 3.06 -12.43 8.17
C CYS A 34 2.73 -12.17 9.64
N THR A 35 2.35 -10.93 9.97
CA THR A 35 1.91 -10.59 11.33
C THR A 35 0.53 -11.16 11.65
N SER A 36 -0.38 -11.26 10.67
CA SER A 36 -1.70 -11.90 10.85
C SER A 36 -1.62 -13.40 11.18
N ILE A 37 -0.58 -14.08 10.70
CA ILE A 37 -0.26 -15.47 11.05
C ILE A 37 0.29 -15.59 12.49
N GLY A 38 0.70 -14.47 13.09
CA GLY A 38 1.24 -14.40 14.45
C GLY A 38 2.77 -14.29 14.51
N TRP A 39 3.46 -14.14 13.37
CA TRP A 39 4.90 -13.93 13.39
C TRP A 39 5.26 -12.54 13.90
N GLN A 40 6.16 -12.49 14.89
CA GLN A 40 6.68 -11.24 15.44
C GLN A 40 7.72 -10.63 14.50
N ILE A 41 7.62 -9.33 14.22
CA ILE A 41 8.57 -8.61 13.38
C ILE A 41 9.99 -8.79 13.91
N GLY A 42 10.92 -9.12 13.02
CA GLY A 42 12.33 -9.38 13.35
C GLY A 42 12.63 -10.83 13.79
N SER A 43 11.62 -11.67 14.04
CA SER A 43 11.84 -13.10 14.24
C SER A 43 12.30 -13.79 12.95
N LYS A 44 12.98 -14.94 13.08
CA LYS A 44 13.37 -15.75 11.91
C LYS A 44 12.14 -16.12 11.06
N GLY A 45 11.06 -16.58 11.69
CA GLY A 45 9.83 -16.96 10.98
C GLY A 45 9.17 -15.79 10.25
N TYR A 46 9.16 -14.60 10.85
CA TYR A 46 8.72 -13.37 10.17
C TYR A 46 9.57 -13.08 8.94
N ASN A 47 10.89 -13.10 9.05
CA ASN A 47 11.78 -12.75 7.93
C ASN A 47 11.64 -13.73 6.76
N ASP A 48 11.50 -15.02 7.07
CA ASP A 48 11.29 -16.06 6.06
C ASP A 48 9.93 -15.88 5.37
N CYS A 49 8.86 -15.67 6.14
CA CYS A 49 7.52 -15.37 5.61
C CYS A 49 7.52 -14.10 4.76
N PHE A 50 8.07 -13.00 5.28
CA PHE A 50 8.06 -11.70 4.64
C PHE A 50 8.77 -11.75 3.29
N LYS A 51 9.93 -12.39 3.24
CA LYS A 51 10.68 -12.57 1.98
C LYS A 51 9.88 -13.38 0.95
N ALA A 52 9.22 -14.45 1.37
CA ALA A 52 8.38 -15.26 0.48
C ALA A 52 7.19 -14.45 -0.06
N ARG A 53 6.45 -13.77 0.82
CA ARG A 53 5.25 -12.99 0.44
C ARG A 53 5.57 -11.77 -0.42
N VAL A 54 6.70 -11.10 -0.19
CA VAL A 54 7.19 -10.04 -1.08
C VAL A 54 7.55 -10.61 -2.46
N TYR A 55 8.20 -11.77 -2.51
CA TYR A 55 8.60 -12.39 -3.76
C TYR A 55 7.38 -12.81 -4.61
N GLU A 56 6.41 -13.49 -4.01
CA GLU A 56 5.15 -13.88 -4.68
C GLU A 56 4.44 -12.67 -5.28
N ARG A 57 4.20 -11.63 -4.48
CA ARG A 57 3.55 -10.40 -4.95
C ARG A 57 4.32 -9.70 -6.06
N LYS A 58 5.66 -9.67 -5.99
CA LYS A 58 6.47 -9.07 -7.07
C LYS A 58 6.29 -9.81 -8.38
N LEU A 59 6.07 -11.12 -8.35
CA LEU A 59 5.73 -11.90 -9.55
C LEU A 59 4.30 -11.59 -10.02
N ASP A 60 3.33 -11.49 -9.11
CA ASP A 60 1.94 -11.19 -9.47
C ASP A 60 1.77 -9.80 -10.08
N TYR A 61 2.52 -8.82 -9.58
CA TYR A 61 2.53 -7.45 -10.11
C TYR A 61 3.57 -7.23 -11.21
N ALA A 62 4.33 -8.27 -11.59
CA ALA A 62 5.30 -8.13 -12.65
C ALA A 62 4.57 -7.88 -13.98
N PRO A 63 4.99 -6.88 -14.76
CA PRO A 63 4.48 -6.69 -16.10
C PRO A 63 4.80 -7.94 -16.95
N PRO A 64 3.88 -8.41 -17.81
CA PRO A 64 4.13 -9.56 -18.66
C PRO A 64 5.37 -9.32 -19.55
N PRO A 65 6.13 -10.38 -19.88
CA PRO A 65 7.34 -10.25 -20.67
C PRO A 65 7.03 -9.54 -22.00
N GLY A 66 7.74 -8.43 -22.25
CA GLY A 66 7.56 -7.61 -23.45
C GLY A 66 6.55 -6.47 -23.33
N SER A 67 5.81 -6.33 -22.22
CA SER A 67 4.99 -5.13 -22.02
C SER A 67 5.88 -3.93 -21.72
N LYS A 68 5.83 -2.94 -22.62
CA LYS A 68 6.45 -1.64 -22.43
C LYS A 68 5.41 -0.70 -21.83
N PRO A 69 5.70 0.04 -20.75
CA PRO A 69 4.74 0.99 -20.22
C PRO A 69 4.36 1.98 -21.33
N SER A 70 3.05 2.16 -21.54
CA SER A 70 2.56 3.18 -22.47
C SER A 70 3.08 4.54 -22.01
N PRO A 71 3.47 5.44 -22.94
CA PRO A 71 3.85 6.80 -22.58
C PRO A 71 2.75 7.42 -21.73
N SER A 72 3.12 7.96 -20.56
CA SER A 72 2.20 8.69 -19.70
C SER A 72 1.66 9.89 -20.48
N VAL A 73 0.33 9.98 -20.61
CA VAL A 73 -0.33 11.22 -21.06
C VAL A 73 -0.44 12.15 -19.85
N ILE A 74 0.68 12.77 -19.49
CA ILE A 74 0.73 13.93 -18.59
C ILE A 74 1.52 15.03 -19.31
#